data_AF-A0A1G7U754-F1
#
_entry.id   AF-A0A1G7U754-F1
#
_cell.length_a   1.000
_cell.length_b   1.000
_cell.length_c   1.000
_cell.angle_alpha   90.00
_cell.angle_beta   90.00
_cell.angle_gamma   90.00
#
_symmetry.space_group_name_H-M   'P 1'
#
loop_
_entity.id
_entity.type
_entity.pdbx_description
1 polymer ?
#
loop_
_entity_poly.entity_id
_entity_poly.type
_entity_poly.pdbx_seq_one_letter_code
_entity_poly.pdbx_strand_id
1 'polypeptide(L)'
;MMNCKTRLSGLLLALLTSTAFGVGLDVAPAEPESPPASATVQGSPATGYFSTPNPDYFRQKLIANGIDPDSEQGRVITYWVVKIARDPAWRPVGAGQMPKLSAFWAIGLSPDDRLKVMRLLKDIATDPANDCRTSPLQETDFMAFAKKASPRTFEDGMEMLQIAMDSSKSGRAADHYSLADLLDAEACLNATPPLPPGTPGYPPGPCGQLVYAIDALDKSPEPTRERGSYDFLQVMSHGKAAFQSVLDDSVAYFDEHFDERRLPEAMRRSLPADGSRPLPYSRITVDAQWVNKTTPGDDAVFKDVFVNRRNNGVIGELVTADGWSDFTLSYRLASLRIQTVGTGMATTQMGTLEDLGAIAVANGALVPGESIHIAAPQPSEGGKSTDCVVGQSSPASQIFPSLKGAAIGLQCARAKKGGAMARWHTTWLPEYGILWTDSIDDEDGRTEAVIRNITIEGASQ
;
A
#
# COMPACT_ATOMS: atom_id res chain seq x y z
N MET A 1 12.56 10.54 -9.30
CA MET A 1 11.29 9.86 -9.57
C MET A 1 10.21 10.93 -9.57
N MET A 2 9.73 11.29 -10.75
CA MET A 2 8.51 12.07 -10.92
C MET A 2 7.87 11.50 -12.17
N ASN A 3 6.80 10.73 -11.98
CA ASN A 3 5.99 10.22 -13.08
C ASN A 3 5.05 11.35 -13.50
N CYS A 4 5.48 12.16 -14.46
CA CYS A 4 4.63 13.12 -15.14
C CYS A 4 3.70 12.39 -16.11
N LYS A 5 2.58 11.95 -15.53
CA LYS A 5 1.29 11.58 -16.13
C LYS A 5 1.15 10.29 -16.96
N THR A 6 0.11 9.58 -16.52
CA THR A 6 -0.77 8.68 -17.29
C THR A 6 -0.20 7.34 -17.73
N ARG A 7 0.01 6.47 -16.74
CA ARG A 7 -0.34 5.05 -16.92
C ARG A 7 -1.25 4.60 -15.79
N LEU A 8 -2.36 3.97 -16.22
CA LEU A 8 -3.50 3.55 -15.44
C LEU A 8 -3.13 2.97 -14.07
N SER A 9 -3.73 3.60 -13.06
CA SER A 9 -4.09 3.18 -11.71
C SER A 9 -3.64 1.79 -11.27
N GLY A 10 -2.83 1.80 -10.20
CA GLY A 10 -2.49 0.62 -9.40
C GLY A 10 -3.75 -0.09 -8.91
N LEU A 11 -3.63 -1.42 -8.93
CA LEU A 11 -4.63 -2.43 -8.63
C LEU A 11 -5.56 -2.12 -7.44
N LEU A 12 -5.01 -1.58 -6.35
CA LEU A 12 -5.72 -1.22 -5.12
C LEU A 12 -6.36 0.18 -5.19
N LEU A 13 -5.72 1.13 -5.89
CA LEU A 13 -6.28 2.47 -6.11
C LEU A 13 -7.52 2.43 -7.04
N ALA A 14 -7.55 1.48 -7.97
CA ALA A 14 -8.70 1.24 -8.84
C ALA A 14 -9.95 0.78 -8.06
N LEU A 15 -9.74 0.05 -6.96
CA LEU A 15 -10.78 -0.34 -6.01
C LEU A 15 -11.19 0.82 -5.10
N LEU A 16 -10.24 1.64 -4.63
CA LEU A 16 -10.55 2.80 -3.78
C LEU A 16 -11.30 3.91 -4.55
N THR A 17 -10.90 4.21 -5.79
CA THR A 17 -11.56 5.25 -6.61
C THR A 17 -12.98 4.86 -7.07
N SER A 18 -13.31 3.56 -7.11
CA SER A 18 -14.68 3.10 -7.36
C SER A 18 -15.57 3.13 -6.12
N THR A 19 -15.01 3.18 -4.91
CA THR A 19 -15.77 3.40 -3.66
C THR A 19 -16.00 4.87 -3.31
N ALA A 20 -15.24 5.80 -3.89
CA ALA A 20 -15.35 7.23 -3.62
C ALA A 20 -16.57 7.91 -4.28
N PHE A 21 -17.22 7.27 -5.26
CA PHE A 21 -18.47 7.76 -5.87
C PHE A 21 -19.69 7.12 -5.20
N GLY A 22 -19.85 7.38 -3.91
CA GLY A 22 -21.00 6.86 -3.15
C GLY A 22 -21.02 7.27 -1.68
N VAL A 23 -20.70 8.52 -1.33
CA VAL A 23 -20.80 8.97 0.07
C VAL A 23 -21.43 10.37 0.14
N GLY A 24 -22.64 10.43 0.71
CA GLY A 24 -23.14 11.60 1.42
C GLY A 24 -23.10 11.31 2.91
N LEU A 25 -22.22 12.01 3.62
CA LEU A 25 -22.00 11.99 5.06
C LEU A 25 -23.16 12.64 5.83
N ASP A 26 -23.49 12.10 7.00
CA ASP A 26 -23.42 12.82 8.27
C ASP A 26 -23.80 11.87 9.41
N VAL A 27 -23.02 11.85 10.50
CA VAL A 27 -23.47 12.02 11.89
C VAL A 27 -22.23 11.96 12.81
N ALA A 28 -22.18 12.95 13.69
CA ALA A 28 -21.19 13.27 14.73
C ALA A 28 -20.89 12.11 15.73
N PRO A 29 -19.76 12.18 16.48
CA PRO A 29 -19.36 11.14 17.42
C PRO A 29 -20.25 11.13 18.67
N ALA A 30 -20.78 9.97 19.05
CA ALA A 30 -21.47 9.78 20.32
C ALA A 30 -20.46 9.38 21.42
N GLU A 31 -20.56 10.05 22.57
CA GLU A 31 -19.83 9.77 23.81
C GLU A 31 -20.13 8.36 24.39
N PRO A 32 -19.24 7.80 25.23
CA PRO A 32 -19.42 6.48 25.81
C PRO A 32 -20.40 6.51 26.99
N GLU A 33 -21.59 5.91 26.83
CA GLU A 33 -22.49 5.64 27.95
C GLU A 33 -22.01 4.43 28.77
N SER A 34 -22.08 4.60 30.10
CA SER A 34 -21.75 3.63 31.14
C SER A 34 -22.74 2.45 31.17
N PRO A 35 -22.36 1.28 31.73
CA PRO A 35 -23.19 0.06 31.66
C PRO A 35 -24.42 0.14 32.58
N PRO A 36 -25.62 -0.28 32.12
CA PRO A 36 -26.78 -0.36 33.00
C PRO A 36 -26.75 -1.64 33.85
N ALA A 37 -27.29 -1.48 35.06
CA ALA A 37 -27.36 -2.46 36.14
C ALA A 37 -28.15 -3.73 35.81
N SER A 38 -27.77 -4.81 36.48
CA SER A 38 -28.38 -6.14 36.41
C SER A 38 -29.86 -6.12 36.82
N ALA A 39 -30.76 -6.37 35.86
CA ALA A 39 -32.14 -6.74 36.12
C ALA A 39 -32.31 -8.25 35.91
N THR A 40 -32.61 -8.96 37.00
CA THR A 40 -32.95 -10.38 37.02
C THR A 40 -34.29 -10.59 36.30
N VAL A 41 -34.27 -11.15 35.09
CA VAL A 41 -35.50 -11.55 34.38
C VAL A 41 -35.78 -13.02 34.66
N GLN A 42 -36.92 -13.26 35.30
CA GLN A 42 -37.49 -14.58 35.56
C GLN A 42 -37.68 -15.35 34.25
N GLY A 43 -37.21 -16.60 34.25
CA GLY A 43 -37.34 -17.51 33.12
C GLY A 43 -38.79 -17.79 32.76
N SER A 44 -39.13 -17.55 31.51
CA SER A 44 -40.22 -18.26 30.83
C SER A 44 -39.61 -19.38 29.98
N PRO A 45 -40.23 -20.57 29.90
CA PRO A 45 -39.66 -21.69 29.16
C PRO A 45 -39.65 -21.35 27.66
N ALA A 46 -38.48 -21.50 27.03
CA ALA A 46 -38.33 -21.43 25.58
C ALA A 46 -39.06 -22.60 24.92
N THR A 47 -40.37 -22.48 24.72
CA THR A 47 -41.13 -23.32 23.79
C THR A 47 -40.95 -22.78 22.39
N GLY A 48 -40.06 -23.44 21.64
CA GLY A 48 -39.81 -23.15 20.23
C GLY A 48 -38.84 -24.18 19.64
N TYR A 49 -39.21 -25.45 19.73
CA TYR A 49 -38.59 -26.50 18.93
C TYR A 49 -38.69 -26.08 17.46
N PHE A 50 -37.56 -25.77 16.82
CA PHE A 50 -37.49 -25.78 15.36
C PHE A 50 -37.70 -27.24 14.95
N SER A 51 -38.95 -27.58 14.62
CA SER A 51 -39.33 -28.82 13.96
C SER A 51 -38.38 -29.04 12.79
N THR A 52 -37.95 -30.29 12.59
CA THR A 52 -37.16 -30.70 11.41
C THR A 52 -37.67 -29.99 10.16
N PRO A 53 -36.79 -29.28 9.41
CA PRO A 53 -37.21 -28.46 8.29
C PRO A 53 -37.97 -29.33 7.27
N ASN A 54 -39.28 -29.10 7.15
CA ASN A 54 -40.11 -29.79 6.16
C ASN A 54 -39.72 -29.26 4.78
N PRO A 55 -39.14 -30.07 3.88
CA PRO A 55 -38.74 -29.64 2.54
C PRO A 55 -39.90 -29.01 1.76
N ASP A 56 -41.13 -29.50 1.95
CA ASP A 56 -42.32 -29.02 1.26
C ASP A 56 -42.71 -27.59 1.67
N TYR A 57 -42.46 -27.22 2.92
CA TYR A 57 -42.69 -25.85 3.40
C TYR A 57 -41.77 -24.85 2.68
N PHE A 58 -40.50 -25.20 2.47
CA PHE A 58 -39.56 -24.34 1.76
C PHE A 58 -39.84 -24.28 0.26
N ARG A 59 -40.24 -25.41 -0.35
CA ARG A 59 -40.69 -25.42 -1.75
C ARG A 59 -41.88 -24.48 -1.96
N GLN A 60 -42.88 -24.47 -1.08
CA GLN A 60 -44.01 -23.54 -1.17
C GLN A 60 -43.60 -22.08 -0.99
N LYS A 61 -42.66 -21.78 -0.09
CA LYS A 61 -42.11 -20.43 0.10
C LYS A 61 -41.36 -19.92 -1.14
N LEU A 62 -40.61 -20.78 -1.83
CA LEU A 62 -39.92 -20.43 -3.08
C LEU A 62 -40.94 -20.10 -4.19
N ILE A 63 -41.96 -20.95 -4.36
CA ILE A 63 -43.04 -20.73 -5.33
C ILE A 63 -43.76 -19.40 -5.06
N ALA A 64 -44.10 -19.12 -3.80
CA ALA A 64 -44.74 -17.86 -3.40
C ALA A 64 -43.86 -16.62 -3.67
N ASN A 65 -42.54 -16.83 -3.83
CA ASN A 65 -41.57 -15.80 -4.15
C ASN A 65 -41.23 -15.71 -5.65
N GLY A 66 -41.91 -16.50 -6.49
CA GLY A 66 -41.68 -16.54 -7.94
C GLY A 66 -40.45 -17.35 -8.35
N ILE A 67 -39.92 -18.20 -7.47
CA ILE A 67 -38.75 -19.04 -7.74
C ILE A 67 -39.21 -20.48 -7.94
N ASP A 68 -38.90 -21.05 -9.10
CA ASP A 68 -39.13 -22.47 -9.37
C ASP A 68 -38.19 -23.33 -8.51
N PRO A 69 -38.68 -24.15 -7.56
CA PRO A 69 -37.84 -24.97 -6.68
C PRO A 69 -37.00 -26.02 -7.42
N ASP A 70 -37.41 -26.43 -8.62
CA ASP A 70 -36.72 -27.45 -9.41
C ASP A 70 -35.73 -26.85 -10.42
N SER A 71 -35.77 -25.52 -10.60
CA SER A 71 -34.72 -24.79 -11.31
C SER A 71 -33.37 -24.91 -10.60
N GLU A 72 -32.28 -24.60 -11.31
CA GLU A 72 -30.94 -24.53 -10.72
C GLU A 72 -30.91 -23.58 -9.52
N GLN A 73 -31.47 -22.37 -9.67
CA GLN A 73 -31.59 -21.38 -8.60
C GLN A 73 -32.39 -21.92 -7.41
N GLY A 74 -33.54 -22.55 -7.66
CA GLY A 74 -34.39 -23.12 -6.61
C GLY A 74 -33.70 -24.22 -5.81
N ARG A 75 -32.91 -25.07 -6.47
CA ARG A 75 -32.14 -26.14 -5.81
C ARG A 75 -31.03 -25.60 -4.92
N VAL A 76 -30.26 -24.61 -5.40
CA VAL A 76 -29.19 -23.98 -4.60
C VAL A 76 -29.78 -23.26 -3.38
N ILE A 77 -30.86 -22.49 -3.55
CA ILE A 77 -31.52 -21.81 -2.41
C ILE A 77 -32.08 -22.83 -1.42
N THR A 78 -32.70 -23.92 -1.90
CA THR A 78 -33.23 -24.97 -1.04
C THR A 78 -32.14 -25.60 -0.19
N TYR A 79 -30.98 -25.91 -0.78
CA TYR A 79 -29.83 -26.45 -0.05
C TYR A 79 -29.41 -25.51 1.10
N TRP A 80 -29.20 -24.23 0.80
CA TRP A 80 -28.74 -23.25 1.81
C TRP A 80 -29.79 -22.98 2.88
N VAL A 81 -31.07 -22.88 2.53
CA VAL A 81 -32.16 -22.71 3.50
C VAL A 81 -32.27 -23.92 4.43
N VAL A 82 -32.14 -25.14 3.90
CA VAL A 82 -32.12 -26.36 4.72
C VAL A 82 -30.91 -26.38 5.65
N LYS A 83 -29.74 -25.97 5.16
CA LYS A 83 -28.51 -25.87 5.97
C LYS A 83 -28.67 -24.84 7.10
N ILE A 84 -29.18 -23.65 6.79
CA ILE A 84 -29.48 -22.58 7.75
C ILE A 84 -30.44 -23.05 8.84
N ALA A 85 -31.49 -23.80 8.45
CA ALA A 85 -32.47 -24.32 9.40
C ALA A 85 -31.94 -25.45 10.30
N ARG A 86 -30.93 -26.20 9.84
CA ARG A 86 -30.39 -27.37 10.56
C ARG A 86 -29.18 -27.05 11.43
N ASP A 87 -28.34 -26.10 11.03
CA ASP A 87 -27.12 -25.76 11.74
C ASP A 87 -27.38 -24.58 12.70
N PRO A 88 -27.28 -24.79 14.03
CA PRO A 88 -27.48 -23.74 15.03
C PRO A 88 -26.57 -22.52 14.82
N ALA A 89 -25.41 -22.68 14.20
CA ALA A 89 -24.49 -21.58 13.90
C ALA A 89 -25.11 -20.56 12.93
N TRP A 90 -26.05 -20.97 12.07
CA TRP A 90 -26.69 -20.13 11.05
C TRP A 90 -27.98 -19.45 11.54
N ARG A 91 -28.37 -19.64 12.80
CA ARG A 91 -29.59 -19.02 13.38
C ARG A 91 -29.66 -17.50 13.22
N PRO A 92 -28.57 -16.71 13.37
CA PRO A 92 -28.61 -15.26 13.12
C PRO A 92 -28.98 -14.93 11.66
N VAL A 93 -28.39 -15.65 10.70
CA VAL A 93 -28.69 -15.50 9.27
C VAL A 93 -30.16 -15.85 8.99
N GLY A 94 -30.67 -16.93 9.57
CA GLY A 94 -32.07 -17.33 9.47
C GLY A 94 -33.07 -16.37 10.12
N ALA A 95 -32.62 -15.51 11.05
CA ALA A 95 -33.41 -14.45 11.66
C ALA A 95 -33.42 -13.14 10.85
N GLY A 96 -32.88 -13.15 9.63
CA GLY A 96 -32.76 -11.96 8.79
C GLY A 96 -31.60 -11.03 9.19
N GLN A 97 -30.72 -11.49 10.07
CA GLN A 97 -29.52 -10.77 10.47
C GLN A 97 -28.32 -11.33 9.72
N MET A 98 -28.27 -11.11 8.39
CA MET A 98 -27.02 -11.33 7.66
C MET A 98 -25.96 -10.36 8.20
N PRO A 99 -24.75 -10.84 8.55
CA PRO A 99 -23.66 -9.95 8.88
C PRO A 99 -23.46 -8.97 7.74
N LYS A 100 -23.32 -7.66 8.05
CA LYS A 100 -22.88 -6.70 7.04
C LYS A 100 -21.55 -7.19 6.46
N LEU A 101 -21.36 -7.14 5.14
CA LEU A 101 -20.08 -7.59 4.58
C LEU A 101 -18.88 -6.79 5.08
N SER A 102 -19.05 -5.54 5.49
CA SER A 102 -17.98 -4.82 6.17
C SER A 102 -17.50 -5.54 7.45
N ALA A 103 -18.41 -6.16 8.18
CA ALA A 103 -18.08 -7.02 9.33
C ALA A 103 -17.51 -8.38 8.88
N PHE A 104 -17.88 -8.88 7.70
CA PHE A 104 -17.27 -10.07 7.08
C PHE A 104 -15.78 -9.84 6.79
N TRP A 105 -15.43 -8.70 6.21
CA TRP A 105 -14.05 -8.36 5.87
C TRP A 105 -13.16 -8.10 7.09
N ALA A 106 -13.77 -7.78 8.24
CA ALA A 106 -13.06 -7.56 9.50
C ALA A 106 -12.73 -8.86 10.27
N ILE A 107 -13.18 -10.03 9.78
CA ILE A 107 -12.91 -11.33 10.42
C ILE A 107 -11.47 -11.75 10.11
N GLY A 108 -10.75 -12.24 11.13
CA GLY A 108 -9.40 -12.81 10.98
C GLY A 108 -9.44 -14.12 10.18
N LEU A 109 -9.46 -14.03 8.85
CA LEU A 109 -9.38 -15.16 7.93
C LEU A 109 -7.95 -15.72 7.88
N SER A 110 -7.81 -17.04 7.83
CA SER A 110 -6.53 -17.70 7.56
C SER A 110 -6.03 -17.36 6.14
N PRO A 111 -4.72 -17.46 5.85
CA PRO A 111 -4.19 -17.21 4.51
C PRO A 111 -4.94 -17.99 3.39
N ASP A 112 -5.24 -19.26 3.63
CA ASP A 112 -5.98 -20.10 2.67
C ASP A 112 -7.43 -19.63 2.50
N ASP A 113 -8.10 -19.26 3.59
CA ASP A 113 -9.46 -18.73 3.55
C ASP A 113 -9.52 -17.38 2.84
N ARG A 114 -8.51 -16.50 3.04
CA ARG A 114 -8.39 -15.23 2.31
C ARG A 114 -8.35 -15.47 0.81
N LEU A 115 -7.47 -16.36 0.36
CA LEU A 115 -7.36 -16.70 -1.06
C LEU A 115 -8.64 -17.34 -1.60
N LYS A 116 -9.27 -18.21 -0.83
CA LYS A 116 -10.55 -18.82 -1.23
C LYS A 116 -11.64 -17.77 -1.41
N VAL A 117 -11.79 -16.86 -0.46
CA VAL A 117 -12.75 -15.74 -0.52
C VAL A 117 -12.45 -14.83 -1.72
N MET A 118 -11.18 -14.53 -1.98
CA MET A 118 -10.80 -13.76 -3.17
C MET A 118 -11.18 -14.47 -4.47
N ARG A 119 -10.97 -15.79 -4.58
CA ARG A 119 -11.39 -16.55 -5.77
C ARG A 119 -12.91 -16.55 -5.96
N LEU A 120 -13.69 -16.63 -4.87
CA LEU A 120 -15.15 -16.49 -4.93
C LEU A 120 -15.57 -15.08 -5.36
N LEU A 121 -14.92 -14.04 -4.85
CA LEU A 121 -15.13 -12.66 -5.32
C LEU A 121 -14.84 -12.49 -6.81
N LYS A 122 -13.77 -13.14 -7.30
CA LYS A 122 -13.44 -13.16 -8.73
C LYS A 122 -14.57 -13.77 -9.54
N ASP A 123 -15.08 -14.92 -9.13
CA ASP A 123 -16.17 -15.60 -9.83
C ASP A 123 -17.43 -14.72 -9.90
N ILE A 124 -17.80 -14.09 -8.77
CA ILE A 124 -18.91 -13.11 -8.69
C ILE A 124 -18.66 -11.91 -9.61
N ALA A 125 -17.44 -11.38 -9.68
CA ALA A 125 -17.08 -10.23 -10.52
C ALA A 125 -17.04 -10.57 -12.02
N THR A 126 -16.90 -11.85 -12.38
CA THR A 126 -16.96 -12.31 -13.77
C THR A 126 -18.37 -12.66 -14.24
N ASP A 127 -19.36 -12.67 -13.35
CA ASP A 127 -20.74 -12.97 -13.70
C ASP A 127 -21.33 -11.87 -14.61
N PRO A 128 -21.88 -12.20 -15.80
CA PRO A 128 -22.47 -11.21 -16.71
C PRO A 128 -23.65 -10.42 -16.13
N ALA A 129 -24.32 -10.94 -15.10
CA ALA A 129 -25.42 -10.26 -14.40
C ALA A 129 -24.92 -9.24 -13.36
N ASN A 130 -23.62 -9.21 -13.06
CA ASN A 130 -23.02 -8.30 -12.10
C ASN A 130 -22.32 -7.13 -12.83
N ASP A 131 -22.67 -5.90 -12.48
CA ASP A 131 -22.07 -4.69 -13.07
C ASP A 131 -20.99 -4.06 -12.18
N CYS A 132 -20.68 -4.67 -11.02
CA CYS A 132 -19.81 -4.15 -9.95
C CYS A 132 -20.13 -2.72 -9.49
N ARG A 133 -21.28 -2.15 -9.88
CA ARG A 133 -21.78 -0.85 -9.40
C ARG A 133 -22.72 -1.04 -8.24
N THR A 134 -23.48 -2.12 -8.27
CA THR A 134 -24.33 -2.57 -7.16
C THR A 134 -23.88 -3.96 -6.77
N SER A 135 -23.13 -4.09 -5.68
CA SER A 135 -22.72 -5.41 -5.22
C SER A 135 -23.96 -6.15 -4.71
N PRO A 136 -24.37 -7.27 -5.32
CA PRO A 136 -25.52 -8.03 -4.82
C PRO A 136 -25.29 -8.52 -3.39
N LEU A 137 -24.03 -8.57 -2.95
CA LEU A 137 -23.63 -8.88 -1.58
C LEU A 137 -24.01 -7.77 -0.56
N GLN A 138 -24.23 -6.52 -0.97
CA GLN A 138 -24.72 -5.47 -0.06
C GLN A 138 -26.19 -5.62 0.34
N GLU A 139 -26.92 -6.54 -0.31
CA GLU A 139 -28.32 -6.82 0.01
C GLU A 139 -28.41 -7.57 1.35
N THR A 140 -28.98 -6.91 2.36
CA THR A 140 -29.16 -7.51 3.70
C THR A 140 -30.33 -8.49 3.78
N ASP A 141 -31.23 -8.46 2.78
CA ASP A 141 -32.32 -9.43 2.62
C ASP A 141 -31.86 -10.62 1.78
N PHE A 142 -31.75 -11.77 2.44
CA PHE A 142 -31.41 -13.06 1.83
C PHE A 142 -32.28 -13.40 0.61
N MET A 143 -33.59 -13.14 0.67
CA MET A 143 -34.50 -13.46 -0.42
C MET A 143 -34.37 -12.47 -1.58
N ALA A 144 -34.04 -11.21 -1.30
CA ALA A 144 -33.76 -10.23 -2.34
C ALA A 144 -32.43 -10.56 -3.06
N PHE A 145 -31.39 -10.96 -2.31
CA PHE A 145 -30.12 -11.43 -2.88
C PHE A 145 -30.35 -12.67 -3.75
N ALA A 146 -31.04 -13.67 -3.20
CA ALA A 146 -31.34 -14.92 -3.89
C ALA A 146 -32.09 -14.73 -5.21
N LYS A 147 -32.97 -13.72 -5.32
CA LYS A 147 -33.72 -13.43 -6.54
C LYS A 147 -32.89 -12.68 -7.60
N LYS A 148 -32.02 -11.76 -7.16
CA LYS A 148 -31.24 -10.90 -8.05
C LYS A 148 -29.97 -11.59 -8.57
N ALA A 149 -29.35 -12.43 -7.75
CA ALA A 149 -28.12 -13.14 -8.11
C ALA A 149 -28.38 -14.32 -9.05
N SER A 150 -27.41 -14.62 -9.90
CA SER A 150 -27.37 -15.91 -10.62
C SER A 150 -27.22 -17.07 -9.62
N PRO A 151 -27.57 -18.32 -9.98
CA PRO A 151 -27.39 -19.48 -9.11
C PRO A 151 -25.95 -19.61 -8.57
N ARG A 152 -24.97 -19.36 -9.44
CA ARG A 152 -23.54 -19.42 -9.09
C ARG A 152 -23.13 -18.27 -8.17
N THR A 153 -23.50 -17.02 -8.51
CA THR A 153 -23.20 -15.85 -7.66
C THR A 153 -23.81 -16.02 -6.26
N PHE A 154 -25.01 -16.59 -6.17
CA PHE A 154 -25.66 -16.87 -4.90
C PHE A 154 -24.89 -17.95 -4.11
N GLU A 155 -24.49 -19.05 -4.77
CA GLU A 155 -23.69 -20.10 -4.16
C GLU A 155 -22.35 -19.56 -3.62
N ASP A 156 -21.61 -18.81 -4.45
CA ASP A 156 -20.32 -18.21 -4.08
C ASP A 156 -20.46 -17.27 -2.88
N GLY A 157 -21.51 -16.43 -2.86
CA GLY A 157 -21.79 -15.53 -1.73
C GLY A 157 -22.11 -16.28 -0.44
N MET A 158 -22.86 -17.39 -0.52
CA MET A 158 -23.16 -18.22 0.63
C MET A 158 -21.94 -19.01 1.13
N GLU A 159 -21.06 -19.45 0.22
CA GLU A 159 -19.80 -20.08 0.58
C GLU A 159 -18.85 -19.10 1.28
N MET A 160 -18.78 -17.85 0.81
CA MET A 160 -18.08 -16.78 1.52
C MET A 160 -18.62 -16.65 2.96
N LEU A 161 -19.93 -16.51 3.15
CA LEU A 161 -20.53 -16.43 4.49
C LEU A 161 -20.17 -17.62 5.38
N GLN A 162 -20.13 -18.82 4.81
CA GLN A 162 -19.70 -20.01 5.54
C GLN A 162 -18.26 -19.89 6.03
N ILE A 163 -17.33 -19.46 5.17
CA ILE A 163 -15.91 -19.29 5.52
C ILE A 163 -15.76 -18.32 6.71
N ALA A 164 -16.50 -17.20 6.71
CA ALA A 164 -16.49 -16.27 7.83
C ALA A 164 -17.00 -16.88 9.13
N MET A 165 -18.10 -17.62 9.04
CA MET A 165 -18.66 -18.28 10.22
C MET A 165 -17.70 -19.31 10.80
N ASP A 166 -17.08 -20.12 9.96
CA ASP A 166 -16.11 -21.13 10.39
C ASP A 166 -14.83 -20.48 10.96
N SER A 167 -14.39 -19.37 10.37
CA SER A 167 -13.29 -18.56 10.88
C SER A 167 -13.60 -17.96 12.25
N SER A 168 -14.81 -17.41 12.47
CA SER A 168 -15.21 -16.83 13.76
C SER A 168 -15.22 -17.85 14.92
N LYS A 169 -15.53 -19.12 14.62
CA LYS A 169 -15.52 -20.21 15.61
C LYS A 169 -14.10 -20.64 15.98
N SER A 170 -13.15 -20.47 15.07
CA SER A 170 -11.78 -20.95 15.27
C SER A 170 -11.02 -20.19 16.38
N GLY A 171 -11.49 -18.99 16.75
CA GLY A 171 -10.83 -18.15 17.77
C GLY A 171 -9.40 -17.77 17.39
N ARG A 172 -9.05 -17.85 16.09
CA ARG A 172 -7.70 -17.58 15.59
C ARG A 172 -7.33 -16.12 15.87
N ALA A 173 -6.13 -15.90 16.37
CA ALA A 173 -5.56 -14.56 16.48
C ALA A 173 -5.46 -13.95 15.08
N ALA A 174 -5.79 -12.66 14.95
CA ALA A 174 -5.61 -11.95 13.70
C ALA A 174 -4.13 -12.02 13.28
N ASP A 175 -3.88 -12.29 12.00
CA ASP A 175 -2.53 -12.12 11.46
C ASP A 175 -2.15 -10.64 11.58
N HIS A 176 -0.89 -10.39 11.95
CA HIS A 176 -0.35 -9.05 12.06
C HIS A 176 0.95 -8.97 11.25
N TYR A 177 0.99 -8.03 10.31
CA TYR A 177 2.16 -7.73 9.49
C TYR A 177 2.64 -6.31 9.78
N SER A 178 3.95 -6.09 9.67
CA SER A 178 4.48 -4.73 9.74
C SER A 178 4.09 -3.94 8.50
N LEU A 179 4.04 -2.60 8.58
CA LEU A 179 3.79 -1.75 7.41
C LEU A 179 4.84 -2.01 6.30
N ALA A 180 6.10 -2.23 6.67
CA ALA A 180 7.15 -2.56 5.70
C ALA A 180 6.90 -3.89 4.97
N ASP A 181 6.38 -4.91 5.65
CA ASP A 181 6.04 -6.20 5.01
C ASP A 181 4.89 -6.04 4.01
N LEU A 182 3.90 -5.22 4.34
CA LEU A 182 2.77 -4.95 3.45
C LEU A 182 3.19 -4.09 2.25
N LEU A 183 4.02 -3.08 2.45
CA LEU A 183 4.57 -2.26 1.37
C LEU A 183 5.46 -3.06 0.41
N ASP A 184 6.24 -4.01 0.91
CA ASP A 184 7.03 -4.90 0.06
C ASP A 184 6.13 -5.77 -0.83
N ALA A 185 5.05 -6.32 -0.26
CA ALA A 185 4.06 -7.07 -1.03
C ALA A 185 3.36 -6.19 -2.08
N GLU A 186 2.97 -4.96 -1.70
CA GLU A 186 2.38 -3.98 -2.60
C GLU A 186 3.34 -3.62 -3.76
N ALA A 187 4.62 -3.38 -3.46
CA ALA A 187 5.63 -3.07 -4.46
C ALA A 187 5.86 -4.24 -5.44
N CYS A 188 5.88 -5.50 -4.95
CA CYS A 188 5.92 -6.67 -5.83
C CYS A 188 4.71 -6.73 -6.76
N LEU A 189 3.51 -6.42 -6.28
CA LEU A 189 2.30 -6.42 -7.09
C LEU A 189 2.31 -5.28 -8.11
N ASN A 190 2.78 -4.10 -7.73
CA ASN A 190 2.95 -2.93 -8.62
C ASN A 190 3.95 -3.17 -9.75
N ALA A 191 4.91 -4.10 -9.57
CA ALA A 191 5.80 -4.53 -10.64
C ALA A 191 5.08 -5.33 -11.74
N THR A 192 3.84 -5.77 -11.51
CA THR A 192 3.00 -6.49 -12.50
C THR A 192 2.35 -5.47 -13.46
N PRO A 193 2.58 -5.57 -14.78
CA PRO A 193 2.08 -4.59 -15.74
C PRO A 193 0.55 -4.41 -15.68
N PRO A 194 0.01 -3.19 -15.68
CA PRO A 194 -1.44 -2.99 -15.59
C PRO A 194 -2.17 -3.63 -16.77
N LEU A 195 -3.43 -4.04 -16.54
CA LEU A 195 -4.27 -4.65 -17.56
C LEU A 195 -4.63 -3.65 -18.67
N PRO A 196 -4.30 -3.92 -19.95
CA PRO A 196 -4.79 -3.10 -21.06
C PRO A 196 -6.32 -3.14 -21.15
N PRO A 197 -6.98 -2.02 -21.52
CA PRO A 197 -8.42 -2.02 -21.79
C PRO A 197 -8.79 -3.07 -22.86
N GLY A 198 -9.82 -3.87 -22.58
CA GLY A 198 -10.30 -4.90 -23.50
C GLY A 198 -9.44 -6.18 -23.52
N THR A 199 -8.60 -6.42 -22.51
CA THR A 199 -7.84 -7.66 -22.41
C THR A 199 -8.79 -8.88 -22.38
N PRO A 200 -8.63 -9.86 -23.29
CA PRO A 200 -9.47 -11.05 -23.32
C PRO A 200 -9.46 -11.78 -21.97
N GLY A 201 -10.64 -12.18 -21.50
CA GLY A 201 -10.82 -12.89 -20.23
C GLY A 201 -11.08 -12.00 -19.01
N TYR A 202 -11.10 -10.67 -19.17
CA TYR A 202 -11.45 -9.74 -18.10
C TYR A 202 -12.67 -8.90 -18.47
N PRO A 203 -13.66 -8.76 -17.57
CA PRO A 203 -14.81 -7.88 -17.81
C PRO A 203 -14.37 -6.41 -17.88
N PRO A 204 -15.13 -5.52 -18.56
CA PRO A 204 -14.79 -4.11 -18.63
C PRO A 204 -14.97 -3.42 -17.27
N GLY A 205 -14.25 -2.31 -17.07
CA GLY A 205 -14.43 -1.44 -15.90
C GLY A 205 -13.90 -2.03 -14.58
N PRO A 206 -14.50 -1.66 -13.43
CA PRO A 206 -14.01 -2.05 -12.10
C PRO A 206 -13.96 -3.56 -11.86
N CYS A 207 -14.90 -4.34 -12.41
CA CYS A 207 -14.86 -5.80 -12.31
C CYS A 207 -13.57 -6.37 -12.91
N GLY A 208 -13.14 -5.85 -14.07
CA GLY A 208 -11.91 -6.32 -14.73
C GLY A 208 -10.67 -6.06 -13.90
N GLN A 209 -10.62 -4.91 -13.24
CA GLN A 209 -9.53 -4.54 -12.34
C GLN A 209 -9.51 -5.42 -11.09
N LEU A 210 -10.67 -5.70 -10.49
CA LEU A 210 -10.82 -6.62 -9.37
C LEU A 210 -10.36 -8.05 -9.73
N VAL A 211 -10.83 -8.58 -10.87
CA VAL A 211 -10.47 -9.91 -11.36
C VAL A 211 -8.97 -9.99 -11.65
N TYR A 212 -8.40 -8.97 -12.29
CA TYR A 212 -6.97 -8.85 -12.50
C TYR A 212 -6.19 -8.80 -11.18
N ALA A 213 -6.74 -8.11 -10.19
CA ALA A 213 -6.11 -7.99 -8.89
C ALA A 213 -5.94 -9.33 -8.18
N ILE A 214 -7.05 -10.06 -8.13
CA ILE A 214 -7.11 -11.38 -7.53
C ILE A 214 -6.20 -12.34 -8.28
N ASP A 215 -6.16 -12.29 -9.61
CA ASP A 215 -5.28 -13.14 -10.41
C ASP A 215 -3.79 -12.85 -10.21
N ALA A 216 -3.41 -11.57 -10.07
CA ALA A 216 -2.03 -11.19 -9.79
C ALA A 216 -1.61 -11.68 -8.39
N LEU A 217 -2.48 -11.50 -7.39
CA LEU A 217 -2.26 -11.96 -6.03
C LEU A 217 -2.18 -13.50 -5.94
N ASP A 218 -3.11 -14.22 -6.56
CA ASP A 218 -3.17 -15.69 -6.49
C ASP A 218 -1.94 -16.37 -7.10
N LYS A 219 -1.37 -15.74 -8.14
CA LYS A 219 -0.16 -16.19 -8.84
C LYS A 219 1.14 -15.70 -8.19
N SER A 220 1.06 -14.80 -7.21
CA SER A 220 2.25 -14.29 -6.53
C SER A 220 2.91 -15.39 -5.68
N PRO A 221 4.25 -15.38 -5.56
CA PRO A 221 4.94 -16.29 -4.65
C PRO A 221 4.69 -15.92 -3.18
N GLU A 222 5.00 -16.82 -2.26
CA GLU A 222 5.13 -16.46 -0.84
C GLU A 222 6.42 -15.66 -0.60
N PRO A 223 6.44 -14.68 0.31
CA PRO A 223 5.34 -14.27 1.20
C PRO A 223 4.41 -13.18 0.63
N THR A 224 4.65 -12.73 -0.61
CA THR A 224 3.87 -11.67 -1.27
C THR A 224 2.38 -12.00 -1.33
N ARG A 225 2.03 -13.25 -1.63
CA ARG A 225 0.63 -13.69 -1.72
C ARG A 225 -0.08 -13.63 -0.37
N GLU A 226 0.53 -14.18 0.69
CA GLU A 226 -0.05 -14.15 2.04
C GLU A 226 -0.28 -12.70 2.54
N ARG A 227 0.72 -11.83 2.38
CA ARG A 227 0.67 -10.43 2.82
C ARG A 227 -0.23 -9.55 1.96
N GLY A 228 -0.16 -9.72 0.64
CA GLY A 228 -0.99 -8.99 -0.31
C GLY A 228 -2.46 -9.36 -0.18
N SER A 229 -2.79 -10.64 0.05
CA SER A 229 -4.18 -11.04 0.33
C SER A 229 -4.72 -10.44 1.62
N TYR A 230 -3.88 -10.27 2.64
CA TYR A 230 -4.25 -9.58 3.87
C TYR A 230 -4.56 -8.10 3.62
N ASP A 231 -3.64 -7.35 2.99
CA ASP A 231 -3.83 -5.92 2.72
C ASP A 231 -5.04 -5.67 1.79
N PHE A 232 -5.22 -6.52 0.79
CA PHE A 232 -6.39 -6.49 -0.10
C PHE A 232 -7.71 -6.56 0.68
N LEU A 233 -7.84 -7.50 1.61
CA LEU A 233 -9.07 -7.62 2.41
C LEU A 233 -9.24 -6.48 3.41
N GLN A 234 -8.15 -5.95 3.97
CA GLN A 234 -8.19 -4.74 4.79
C GLN A 234 -8.79 -3.57 4.00
N VAL A 235 -8.35 -3.35 2.76
CA VAL A 235 -8.91 -2.30 1.89
C VAL A 235 -10.38 -2.56 1.57
N MET A 236 -10.77 -3.80 1.28
CA MET A 236 -12.18 -4.17 1.06
C MET A 236 -13.06 -3.98 2.31
N SER A 237 -12.46 -4.00 3.50
CA SER A 237 -13.14 -3.70 4.78
C SER A 237 -13.31 -2.20 5.06
N HIS A 238 -12.95 -1.33 4.12
CA HIS A 238 -12.78 0.12 4.31
C HIS A 238 -11.62 0.52 5.23
N GLY A 239 -10.68 -0.40 5.45
CA GLY A 239 -9.39 -0.11 6.07
C GLY A 239 -8.49 0.70 5.13
N LYS A 240 -7.45 1.30 5.70
CA LYS A 240 -6.41 1.97 4.92
C LYS A 240 -5.47 0.93 4.32
N ALA A 241 -5.10 1.13 3.06
CA ALA A 241 -3.97 0.42 2.45
C ALA A 241 -2.66 0.78 3.19
N ALA A 242 -1.65 -0.07 3.06
CA ALA A 242 -0.34 0.15 3.67
C ALA A 242 0.29 1.50 3.23
N PHE A 243 0.30 1.81 1.93
CA PHE A 243 0.83 3.10 1.45
C PHE A 243 0.11 4.30 2.07
N GLN A 244 -1.22 4.24 2.21
CA GLN A 244 -2.00 5.35 2.77
C GLN A 244 -1.65 5.57 4.24
N SER A 245 -1.46 4.49 4.99
CA SER A 245 -1.05 4.56 6.40
C SER A 245 0.32 5.23 6.56
N VAL A 246 1.25 4.98 5.63
CA VAL A 246 2.55 5.65 5.61
C VAL A 246 2.44 7.11 5.17
N LEU A 247 1.66 7.44 4.13
CA LEU A 247 1.51 8.82 3.68
C LEU A 247 0.81 9.72 4.70
N ASP A 248 -0.08 9.15 5.52
CA ASP A 248 -0.74 9.89 6.60
C ASP A 248 0.22 10.23 7.77
N ASP A 249 1.28 9.45 7.97
CA ASP A 249 2.33 9.68 8.98
C ASP A 249 3.72 9.24 8.48
N SER A 250 4.22 9.94 7.47
CA SER A 250 5.53 9.61 6.87
C SER A 250 6.67 9.76 7.89
N VAL A 251 6.53 10.65 8.88
CA VAL A 251 7.57 10.89 9.89
C VAL A 251 7.70 9.68 10.81
N ALA A 252 6.60 9.10 11.30
CA ALA A 252 6.65 7.91 12.13
C ALA A 252 7.27 6.73 11.38
N TYR A 253 6.88 6.51 10.11
CA TYR A 253 7.45 5.45 9.28
C TYR A 253 8.97 5.65 9.05
N PHE A 254 9.37 6.88 8.75
CA PHE A 254 10.77 7.27 8.59
C PHE A 254 11.60 6.99 9.85
N ASP A 255 11.12 7.42 11.01
CA ASP A 255 11.83 7.20 12.28
C ASP A 255 11.91 5.71 12.67
N GLU A 256 10.90 4.92 12.32
CA GLU A 256 10.89 3.49 12.63
C GLU A 256 11.81 2.65 11.73
N HIS A 257 11.82 2.91 10.42
CA HIS A 257 12.43 2.04 9.41
C HIS A 257 13.74 2.57 8.79
N PHE A 258 13.94 3.88 8.81
CA PHE A 258 15.12 4.58 8.25
C PHE A 258 16.04 5.08 9.35
N ASP A 259 16.30 4.22 10.33
CA ASP A 259 17.32 4.39 11.36
C ASP A 259 18.48 3.41 11.11
N GLU A 260 19.72 3.85 11.27
CA GLU A 260 20.91 3.02 11.06
C GLU A 260 20.96 1.78 11.98
N ARG A 261 20.23 1.77 13.10
CA ARG A 261 20.09 0.59 13.95
C ARG A 261 19.22 -0.50 13.32
N ARG A 262 18.41 -0.18 12.31
CA ARG A 262 17.60 -1.12 11.52
C ARG A 262 18.33 -1.69 10.31
N LEU A 263 19.58 -1.27 10.08
CA LEU A 263 20.41 -1.83 9.01
C LEU A 263 20.93 -3.23 9.37
N PRO A 264 21.23 -4.08 8.37
CA PRO A 264 21.87 -5.37 8.60
C PRO A 264 23.15 -5.22 9.42
N GLU A 265 23.42 -6.19 10.30
CA GLU A 265 24.51 -6.08 11.26
C GLU A 265 25.88 -5.84 10.61
N ALA A 266 26.16 -6.54 9.50
CA ALA A 266 27.39 -6.37 8.74
C ALA A 266 27.60 -4.92 8.25
N MET A 267 26.52 -4.24 7.84
CA MET A 267 26.57 -2.84 7.44
C MET A 267 26.83 -1.94 8.64
N ARG A 268 26.10 -2.15 9.75
CA ARG A 268 26.27 -1.34 10.97
C ARG A 268 27.70 -1.35 11.50
N ARG A 269 28.37 -2.50 11.46
CA ARG A 269 29.78 -2.63 11.89
C ARG A 269 30.76 -1.86 11.00
N SER A 270 30.39 -1.58 9.76
CA SER A 270 31.19 -0.80 8.81
C SER A 270 30.96 0.71 8.91
N LEU A 271 29.97 1.15 9.69
CA LEU A 271 29.67 2.56 9.91
C LEU A 271 30.52 3.13 11.06
N PRO A 272 30.83 4.44 11.04
CA PRO A 272 31.52 5.09 12.14
C PRO A 272 30.74 4.99 13.46
N ALA A 273 31.46 5.05 14.58
CA ALA A 273 30.82 5.07 15.90
C ALA A 273 30.00 6.35 16.11
N ASP A 274 28.95 6.26 16.95
CA ASP A 274 28.16 7.41 17.38
C ASP A 274 29.06 8.52 17.93
N GLY A 275 28.79 9.77 17.52
CA GLY A 275 29.58 10.96 17.89
C GLY A 275 30.91 11.14 17.15
N SER A 276 31.38 10.17 16.35
CA SER A 276 32.71 10.25 15.72
C SER A 276 32.81 11.21 14.54
N ARG A 277 31.67 11.65 13.99
CA ARG A 277 31.57 12.55 12.83
C ARG A 277 30.41 13.56 13.04
N PRO A 278 30.59 14.53 13.95
CA PRO A 278 29.57 15.52 14.21
C PRO A 278 29.31 16.41 12.99
N LEU A 279 28.05 16.78 12.80
CA LEU A 279 27.61 17.73 11.77
C LEU A 279 26.98 18.95 12.46
N PRO A 280 26.91 20.11 11.79
CA PRO A 280 26.48 21.36 12.43
C PRO A 280 24.97 21.47 12.70
N TYR A 281 24.22 20.37 12.55
CA TYR A 281 22.77 20.33 12.68
C TYR A 281 22.28 19.00 13.25
N SER A 282 21.09 19.02 13.84
CA SER A 282 20.30 17.82 14.14
C SER A 282 19.26 17.56 13.04
N ARG A 283 18.67 18.62 12.50
CA ARG A 283 17.71 18.58 11.40
C ARG A 283 17.90 19.73 10.41
N ILE A 284 17.79 19.44 9.12
CA ILE A 284 17.62 20.45 8.06
C ILE A 284 16.26 20.20 7.41
N THR A 285 15.52 21.26 7.13
CA THR A 285 14.28 21.21 6.35
C THR A 285 14.41 22.16 5.16
N VAL A 286 14.19 21.64 3.96
CA VAL A 286 14.21 22.37 2.71
C VAL A 286 12.80 22.37 2.13
N ASP A 287 12.21 23.54 1.98
CA ASP A 287 10.95 23.71 1.25
C ASP A 287 11.30 24.05 -0.20
N ALA A 288 10.87 23.23 -1.15
CA ALA A 288 11.26 23.36 -2.55
C ALA A 288 10.13 23.01 -3.51
N GLN A 289 10.37 23.29 -4.80
CA GLN A 289 9.43 22.99 -5.87
C GLN A 289 10.19 22.44 -7.06
N TRP A 290 9.75 21.33 -7.60
CA TRP A 290 10.15 20.86 -8.92
C TRP A 290 9.46 21.70 -9.99
N VAL A 291 10.24 22.26 -10.91
CA VAL A 291 9.74 23.09 -12.01
C VAL A 291 10.21 22.51 -13.34
N ASN A 292 9.28 22.19 -14.23
CA ASN A 292 9.58 21.78 -15.61
C ASN A 292 8.98 22.77 -16.60
N LYS A 293 9.84 23.48 -17.34
CA LYS A 293 9.39 24.51 -18.32
C LYS A 293 8.66 23.90 -19.52
N THR A 294 8.93 22.64 -19.84
CA THR A 294 8.29 21.91 -20.94
C THR A 294 6.92 21.40 -20.51
N THR A 295 6.74 21.07 -19.22
CA THR A 295 5.49 20.58 -18.65
C THR A 295 5.08 21.34 -17.37
N PRO A 296 4.74 22.64 -17.46
CA PRO A 296 4.49 23.47 -16.26
C PRO A 296 3.32 23.01 -15.38
N GLY A 297 2.42 22.20 -15.93
CA GLY A 297 1.29 21.62 -15.18
C GLY A 297 1.68 20.43 -14.30
N ASP A 298 2.96 20.06 -14.28
CA ASP A 298 3.50 18.96 -13.49
C ASP A 298 4.47 19.42 -12.39
N ASP A 299 4.56 20.73 -12.17
CA ASP A 299 5.30 21.29 -11.06
C ASP A 299 4.80 20.71 -9.73
N ALA A 300 5.73 20.29 -8.86
CA ALA A 300 5.41 19.63 -7.61
C ALA A 300 6.12 20.32 -6.44
N VAL A 301 5.36 20.82 -5.47
CA VAL A 301 5.91 21.32 -4.21
C VAL A 301 6.26 20.12 -3.33
N PHE A 302 7.44 20.17 -2.72
CA PHE A 302 7.90 19.14 -1.82
C PHE A 302 8.65 19.73 -0.63
N LYS A 303 8.72 18.95 0.43
CA LYS A 303 9.51 19.21 1.62
C LYS A 303 10.53 18.11 1.78
N ASP A 304 11.78 18.47 1.96
CA ASP A 304 12.89 17.55 2.13
C ASP A 304 13.55 17.75 3.50
N VAL A 305 13.62 16.69 4.29
CA VAL A 305 14.04 16.72 5.69
C VAL A 305 15.23 15.79 5.89
N PHE A 306 16.37 16.37 6.26
CA PHE A 306 17.57 15.64 6.63
C PHE A 306 17.69 15.58 8.16
N VAL A 307 17.99 14.40 8.70
CA VAL A 307 18.12 14.16 10.14
C VAL A 307 19.47 13.50 10.44
N ASN A 308 20.27 14.19 11.25
CA ASN A 308 21.51 13.69 11.83
C ASN A 308 21.23 13.24 13.27
N ARG A 309 20.95 11.95 13.45
CA ARG A 309 20.51 11.41 14.74
C ARG A 309 21.64 11.20 15.74
N ARG A 310 22.83 10.80 15.27
CA ARG A 310 23.89 10.25 16.13
C ARG A 310 25.28 10.83 15.92
N ASN A 311 25.44 11.83 15.05
CA ASN A 311 26.76 12.42 14.78
C ASN A 311 27.80 11.36 14.37
N ASN A 312 27.39 10.33 13.63
CA ASN A 312 28.27 9.32 13.02
C ASN A 312 28.45 9.54 11.51
N GLY A 313 27.84 10.60 10.97
CA GLY A 313 27.87 10.97 9.55
C GLY A 313 26.82 10.23 8.69
N VAL A 314 25.99 9.38 9.29
CA VAL A 314 24.82 8.80 8.63
C VAL A 314 23.66 9.79 8.71
N ILE A 315 23.01 10.03 7.58
CA ILE A 315 21.89 10.96 7.44
C ILE A 315 20.65 10.20 7.01
N GLY A 316 19.57 10.36 7.74
CA GLY A 316 18.24 10.01 7.26
C GLY A 316 17.66 11.18 6.46
N GLU A 317 17.02 10.89 5.35
CA GLU A 317 16.37 11.85 4.45
C GLU A 317 14.93 11.41 4.23
N LEU A 318 14.00 12.37 4.37
CA LEU A 318 12.57 12.20 4.12
C LEU A 318 12.12 13.31 3.19
N VAL A 319 11.75 12.95 1.97
CA VAL A 319 11.09 13.83 1.01
C VAL A 319 9.61 13.55 1.01
N THR A 320 8.78 14.56 1.20
CA THR A 320 7.31 14.46 1.14
C THR A 320 6.75 15.41 0.11
N ALA A 321 5.80 14.95 -0.69
CA ALA A 321 5.02 15.77 -1.61
C ALA A 321 3.58 15.22 -1.67
N ASP A 322 2.72 15.88 -2.44
CA ASP A 322 1.35 15.40 -2.60
C ASP A 322 1.32 13.99 -3.24
N GLY A 323 0.73 13.03 -2.53
CA GLY A 323 0.56 11.66 -2.98
C GLY A 323 1.80 10.76 -2.97
N TRP A 324 2.95 11.21 -2.45
CA TRP A 324 4.14 10.36 -2.29
C TRP A 324 5.13 10.83 -1.22
N SER A 325 5.97 9.91 -0.76
CA SER A 325 7.12 10.17 0.11
C SER A 325 8.30 9.30 -0.32
N ASP A 326 9.51 9.86 -0.30
CA ASP A 326 10.76 9.14 -0.51
C ASP A 326 11.57 9.14 0.78
N PHE A 327 12.12 7.98 1.09
CA PHE A 327 12.84 7.71 2.31
C PHE A 327 14.22 7.22 1.95
N THR A 328 15.26 7.87 2.46
CA THR A 328 16.64 7.51 2.20
C THR A 328 17.42 7.49 3.51
N LEU A 329 18.30 6.50 3.67
CA LEU A 329 19.34 6.50 4.69
C LEU A 329 20.67 6.46 3.96
N SER A 330 21.51 7.46 4.17
CA SER A 330 22.75 7.64 3.43
C SER A 330 23.93 7.81 4.37
N TYR A 331 25.11 7.42 3.89
CA TYR A 331 26.38 7.75 4.51
C TYR A 331 27.31 8.28 3.43
N ARG A 332 27.57 9.58 3.49
CA ARG A 332 28.19 10.33 2.40
C ARG A 332 27.45 10.10 1.07
N LEU A 333 28.16 9.68 0.02
CA LEU A 333 27.59 9.42 -1.30
C LEU A 333 26.89 8.05 -1.40
N ALA A 334 27.06 7.17 -0.41
CA ALA A 334 26.43 5.85 -0.44
C ALA A 334 25.02 5.93 0.14
N SER A 335 24.02 5.63 -0.67
CA SER A 335 22.69 5.28 -0.16
C SER A 335 22.77 3.88 0.46
N LEU A 336 22.45 3.77 1.74
CA LEU A 336 22.46 2.52 2.51
C LEU A 336 21.12 1.81 2.40
N ARG A 337 20.03 2.57 2.40
CA ARG A 337 18.65 2.09 2.26
C ARG A 337 17.80 3.15 1.60
N ILE A 338 16.89 2.73 0.71
CA ILE A 338 15.94 3.63 0.04
C ILE A 338 14.57 2.97 -0.07
N GLN A 339 13.52 3.78 -0.07
CA GLN A 339 12.18 3.36 -0.48
C GLN A 339 11.38 4.58 -0.91
N THR A 340 10.57 4.42 -1.94
CA THR A 340 9.54 5.38 -2.32
C THR A 340 8.19 4.76 -1.99
N VAL A 341 7.32 5.50 -1.31
CA VAL A 341 5.93 5.10 -1.05
C VAL A 341 5.04 6.14 -1.68
N GLY A 342 4.06 5.72 -2.47
CA GLY A 342 3.19 6.69 -3.13
C GLY A 342 1.94 6.06 -3.71
N THR A 343 1.00 6.93 -4.06
CA THR A 343 -0.26 6.51 -4.69
C THR A 343 -0.02 5.80 -6.03
N GLY A 344 -0.93 4.89 -6.39
CA GLY A 344 -0.87 4.17 -7.65
C GLY A 344 0.23 3.11 -7.68
N MET A 345 1.19 3.23 -8.59
CA MET A 345 2.31 2.28 -8.75
C MET A 345 3.65 2.86 -8.27
N ALA A 346 3.62 3.95 -7.50
CA ALA A 346 4.83 4.65 -7.07
C ALA A 346 5.52 4.00 -5.86
N THR A 347 4.89 3.00 -5.22
CA THR A 347 5.50 2.24 -4.13
C THR A 347 6.57 1.28 -4.65
N THR A 348 7.80 1.46 -4.17
CA THR A 348 8.94 0.59 -4.46
C THR A 348 9.25 -0.34 -3.29
N GLN A 349 9.92 -1.45 -3.61
CA GLN A 349 10.45 -2.34 -2.58
C GLN A 349 11.55 -1.62 -1.80
N MET A 350 11.70 -1.96 -0.52
CA MET A 350 12.75 -1.39 0.31
C MET A 350 14.12 -1.88 -0.14
N GLY A 351 14.87 -1.02 -0.84
CA GLY A 351 16.21 -1.33 -1.29
C GLY A 351 17.22 -1.20 -0.16
N THR A 352 18.14 -2.16 -0.01
CA THR A 352 19.28 -2.08 0.91
C THR A 352 20.60 -2.30 0.17
N LEU A 353 21.65 -1.56 0.52
CA LEU A 353 22.96 -1.70 -0.09
C LEU A 353 23.58 -3.07 0.25
N GLU A 354 23.89 -3.85 -0.77
CA GLU A 354 24.49 -5.18 -0.61
C GLU A 354 26.04 -5.13 -0.65
N ASP A 355 26.61 -4.24 -1.47
CA ASP A 355 28.05 -4.07 -1.58
C ASP A 355 28.59 -3.13 -0.49
N LEU A 356 29.05 -3.71 0.62
CA LEU A 356 29.66 -2.95 1.71
C LEU A 356 30.99 -2.28 1.31
N GLY A 357 31.67 -2.77 0.27
CA GLY A 357 32.86 -2.13 -0.28
C GLY A 357 32.55 -0.74 -0.84
N ALA A 358 31.33 -0.53 -1.33
CA ALA A 358 30.87 0.77 -1.83
C ALA A 358 30.84 1.86 -0.73
N ILE A 359 30.71 1.49 0.55
CA ILE A 359 30.81 2.43 1.68
C ILE A 359 32.22 3.02 1.76
N ALA A 360 33.26 2.22 1.51
CA ALA A 360 34.63 2.71 1.46
C ALA A 360 34.87 3.61 0.25
N VAL A 361 34.33 3.25 -0.92
CA VAL A 361 34.40 4.06 -2.15
C VAL A 361 33.73 5.42 -1.96
N ALA A 362 32.56 5.47 -1.33
CA ALA A 362 31.85 6.71 -1.00
C ALA A 362 32.59 7.61 0.01
N ASN A 363 33.62 7.10 0.69
CA ASN A 363 34.51 7.91 1.52
C ASN A 363 35.69 8.53 0.76
N GLY A 364 35.91 8.16 -0.50
CA GLY A 364 37.01 8.66 -1.32
C GLY A 364 37.00 10.18 -1.48
N ALA A 365 38.15 10.74 -1.80
CA ALA A 365 38.23 12.15 -2.19
C ALA A 365 37.50 12.36 -3.52
N LEU A 366 36.73 13.44 -3.65
CA LEU A 366 36.06 13.82 -4.89
C LEU A 366 36.97 14.74 -5.68
N VAL A 367 37.56 14.21 -6.75
CA VAL A 367 38.49 14.94 -7.62
C VAL A 367 37.75 15.39 -8.87
N PRO A 368 37.75 16.69 -9.21
CA PRO A 368 37.05 17.18 -10.41
C PRO A 368 37.50 16.47 -11.68
N GLY A 369 36.53 16.06 -12.50
CA GLY A 369 36.73 15.34 -13.75
C GLY A 369 36.81 13.81 -13.60
N GLU A 370 36.94 13.28 -12.38
CA GLU A 370 36.93 11.84 -12.17
C GLU A 370 35.52 11.26 -12.25
N SER A 371 35.44 10.04 -12.80
CA SER A 371 34.23 9.24 -12.76
C SER A 371 34.23 8.36 -11.51
N ILE A 372 33.13 8.41 -10.76
CA ILE A 372 32.89 7.56 -9.60
C ILE A 372 31.71 6.62 -9.88
N HIS A 373 31.84 5.39 -9.40
CA HIS A 373 30.81 4.38 -9.50
C HIS A 373 30.14 4.22 -8.14
N ILE A 374 28.85 4.52 -8.06
CA ILE A 374 28.08 4.47 -6.81
C ILE A 374 27.12 3.28 -6.90
N ALA A 375 27.34 2.27 -6.05
CA ALA A 375 26.44 1.14 -5.95
C ALA A 375 25.06 1.59 -5.45
N ALA A 376 24.00 1.03 -6.04
CA ALA A 376 22.63 1.32 -5.67
C ALA A 376 22.09 0.24 -4.72
N PRO A 377 21.33 0.60 -3.68
CA PRO A 377 20.56 -0.35 -2.89
C PRO A 377 19.72 -1.29 -3.77
N GLN A 378 19.61 -2.56 -3.39
CA GLN A 378 18.81 -3.55 -4.12
C GLN A 378 17.63 -4.03 -3.27
N PRO A 379 16.47 -4.33 -3.89
CA PRO A 379 16.16 -4.14 -5.31
C PRO A 379 16.09 -2.65 -5.70
N SER A 380 16.40 -2.34 -6.97
CA SER A 380 16.25 -1.00 -7.55
C SER A 380 15.58 -1.06 -8.93
N GLU A 381 14.91 0.02 -9.33
CA GLU A 381 14.31 0.12 -10.66
C GLU A 381 15.32 0.42 -11.78
N GLY A 382 16.42 1.11 -11.45
CA GLY A 382 17.38 1.66 -12.41
C GLY A 382 18.72 0.92 -12.48
N GLY A 383 18.77 -0.35 -12.11
CA GLY A 383 20.01 -1.14 -12.14
C GLY A 383 20.90 -0.94 -10.91
N LYS A 384 22.00 -1.70 -10.88
CA LYS A 384 22.80 -1.94 -9.66
C LYS A 384 23.70 -0.77 -9.24
N SER A 385 23.78 0.28 -10.05
CA SER A 385 24.70 1.39 -9.80
C SER A 385 24.37 2.63 -10.62
N THR A 386 25.00 3.73 -10.24
CA THR A 386 25.00 5.01 -10.93
C THR A 386 26.43 5.40 -11.23
N ASP A 387 26.69 5.85 -12.45
CA ASP A 387 27.97 6.47 -12.82
C ASP A 387 27.84 7.98 -12.67
N CYS A 388 28.76 8.61 -11.94
CA CYS A 388 28.77 10.06 -11.75
C CYS A 388 30.13 10.66 -12.14
N VAL A 389 30.11 11.82 -12.78
CA VAL A 389 31.32 12.63 -13.03
C VAL A 389 31.38 13.76 -12.01
N VAL A 390 32.51 13.89 -11.33
CA VAL A 390 32.73 14.94 -10.34
C VAL A 390 32.97 16.28 -11.03
N GLY A 391 32.17 17.29 -10.68
CA GLY A 391 32.28 18.65 -11.16
C GLY A 391 33.28 19.50 -10.38
N GLN A 392 33.33 20.78 -10.71
CA GLN A 392 34.11 21.76 -9.96
C GLN A 392 33.46 22.06 -8.61
N SER A 393 34.27 22.48 -7.64
CA SER A 393 33.76 22.99 -6.38
C SER A 393 33.35 24.46 -6.50
N SER A 394 32.23 24.82 -5.90
CA SER A 394 31.75 26.19 -5.74
C SER A 394 31.37 26.45 -4.27
N PRO A 395 31.12 27.70 -3.86
CA PRO A 395 30.56 27.99 -2.53
C PRO A 395 29.12 27.46 -2.40
N ALA A 396 28.79 26.80 -1.28
CA ALA A 396 27.45 26.30 -1.00
C ALA A 396 26.36 27.40 -1.00
N SER A 397 26.77 28.65 -0.74
CA SER A 397 25.89 29.82 -0.81
C SER A 397 25.32 30.08 -2.21
N GLN A 398 25.86 29.45 -3.26
CA GLN A 398 25.29 29.49 -4.61
C GLN A 398 24.06 28.58 -4.75
N ILE A 399 23.96 27.52 -3.94
CA ILE A 399 22.77 26.66 -3.89
C ILE A 399 21.67 27.37 -3.09
N PHE A 400 22.02 27.85 -1.89
CA PHE A 400 21.12 28.69 -1.11
C PHE A 400 21.91 29.61 -0.16
N PRO A 401 21.56 30.90 -0.01
CA PRO A 401 22.43 31.89 0.66
C PRO A 401 22.83 31.58 2.10
N SER A 402 22.03 30.83 2.86
CA SER A 402 22.32 30.48 4.26
C SER A 402 23.29 29.30 4.42
N LEU A 403 23.60 28.57 3.34
CA LEU A 403 24.50 27.43 3.37
C LEU A 403 25.97 27.87 3.37
N LYS A 404 26.80 27.12 4.09
CA LYS A 404 28.24 27.38 4.28
C LYS A 404 29.08 26.28 3.64
N GLY A 405 30.35 26.60 3.43
CA GLY A 405 31.34 25.65 2.92
C GLY A 405 31.29 25.47 1.41
N ALA A 406 31.75 24.31 0.96
CA ALA A 406 31.83 23.94 -0.44
C ALA A 406 30.57 23.20 -0.91
N ALA A 407 30.22 23.39 -2.16
CA ALA A 407 29.32 22.58 -2.96
C ALA A 407 30.14 21.90 -4.05
N ILE A 408 29.95 20.59 -4.25
CA ILE A 408 30.64 19.81 -5.28
C ILE A 408 29.57 19.22 -6.19
N GLY A 409 29.49 19.71 -7.42
CA GLY A 409 28.53 19.18 -8.39
C GLY A 409 28.89 17.76 -8.82
N LEU A 410 27.88 16.94 -9.08
CA LEU A 410 27.96 15.57 -9.57
C LEU A 410 26.99 15.44 -10.74
N GLN A 411 27.48 14.96 -11.87
CA GLN A 411 26.65 14.63 -13.04
C GLN A 411 26.50 13.13 -13.11
N CYS A 412 25.36 12.64 -12.67
CA CYS A 412 25.07 11.23 -12.51
C CYS A 412 24.17 10.72 -13.63
N ALA A 413 24.43 9.52 -14.11
CA ALA A 413 23.64 8.86 -15.14
C ALA A 413 23.30 7.43 -14.73
N ARG A 414 22.06 7.04 -14.97
CA ARG A 414 21.56 5.69 -14.69
C ARG A 414 20.60 5.25 -15.78
N ALA A 415 20.74 4.00 -16.22
CA ALA A 415 19.79 3.40 -17.14
C ALA A 415 18.48 3.08 -16.40
N LYS A 416 17.36 3.60 -16.89
CA LYS A 416 16.01 3.21 -16.45
C LYS A 416 15.65 1.85 -17.07
N LYS A 417 14.68 1.18 -16.46
CA LYS A 417 14.02 0.00 -17.05
C LYS A 417 13.47 0.36 -18.43
N GLY A 418 13.91 -0.34 -19.48
CA GLY A 418 13.58 -0.02 -20.88
C GLY A 418 14.70 0.67 -21.68
N GLY A 419 15.85 0.96 -21.05
CA GLY A 419 17.06 1.45 -21.75
C GLY A 419 17.14 2.96 -21.90
N ALA A 420 16.10 3.71 -21.53
CA ALA A 420 16.15 5.16 -21.43
C ALA A 420 17.16 5.58 -20.35
N MET A 421 17.98 6.58 -20.62
CA MET A 421 18.92 7.12 -19.64
C MET A 421 18.28 8.31 -18.93
N ALA A 422 18.28 8.28 -17.61
CA ALA A 422 18.03 9.49 -16.83
C ALA A 422 19.36 10.05 -16.33
N ARG A 423 19.42 11.38 -16.27
CA ARG A 423 20.58 12.11 -15.76
C ARG A 423 20.15 12.98 -14.59
N TRP A 424 20.92 12.91 -13.52
CA TRP A 424 20.74 13.72 -12.33
C TRP A 424 21.92 14.67 -12.23
N HIS A 425 21.61 15.94 -11.99
CA HIS A 425 22.59 16.92 -11.54
C HIS A 425 22.36 17.07 -10.05
N THR A 426 23.39 16.70 -9.28
CA THR A 426 23.29 16.60 -7.83
C THR A 426 24.47 17.33 -7.22
N THR A 427 24.27 18.04 -6.13
CA THR A 427 25.32 18.73 -5.40
C THR A 427 25.59 18.01 -4.09
N TRP A 428 26.84 17.60 -3.89
CA TRP A 428 27.34 17.14 -2.60
C TRP A 428 27.73 18.34 -1.75
N LEU A 429 27.19 18.40 -0.53
CA LEU A 429 27.44 19.44 0.46
C LEU A 429 28.23 18.83 1.64
N PRO A 430 29.59 18.81 1.59
CA PRO A 430 30.41 18.06 2.54
C PRO A 430 30.26 18.53 3.99
N GLU A 431 30.05 19.83 4.22
CA GLU A 431 29.88 20.41 5.56
C GLU A 431 28.60 19.91 6.25
N TYR A 432 27.61 19.52 5.46
CA TYR A 432 26.31 19.03 5.93
C TYR A 432 26.16 17.51 5.75
N GLY A 433 27.04 16.87 4.99
CA GLY A 433 26.95 15.44 4.74
C GLY A 433 25.74 15.03 3.88
N ILE A 434 25.17 15.95 3.08
CA ILE A 434 23.95 15.73 2.29
C ILE A 434 24.21 15.80 0.78
N LEU A 435 23.45 15.01 0.03
CA LEU A 435 23.32 15.10 -1.42
C LEU A 435 22.02 15.83 -1.76
N TRP A 436 22.11 16.90 -2.55
CA TRP A 436 20.94 17.66 -3.00
C TRP A 436 20.76 17.48 -4.50
N THR A 437 19.57 17.10 -4.97
CA THR A 437 19.30 16.98 -6.41
C THR A 437 18.87 18.33 -6.98
N ASP A 438 19.73 18.96 -7.78
CA ASP A 438 19.48 20.25 -8.42
C ASP A 438 18.53 20.13 -9.60
N SER A 439 18.72 19.12 -10.44
CA SER A 439 17.86 18.89 -11.59
C SER A 439 17.90 17.45 -12.09
N ILE A 440 16.85 17.06 -12.81
CA ILE A 440 16.74 15.77 -13.48
C ILE A 440 16.47 16.03 -14.96
N ASP A 441 17.27 15.43 -15.84
CA ASP A 441 17.01 15.40 -17.27
C ASP A 441 16.50 14.00 -17.67
N ASP A 442 15.29 13.94 -18.22
CA ASP A 442 14.72 12.73 -18.79
C ASP A 442 13.83 12.99 -20.03
N GLU A 443 12.93 12.07 -20.36
CA GLU A 443 12.09 12.12 -21.57
C GLU A 443 11.16 13.35 -21.60
N ASP A 444 10.78 13.86 -20.43
CA ASP A 444 9.91 15.03 -20.27
C ASP A 444 10.71 16.35 -20.26
N GLY A 445 12.03 16.26 -20.46
CA GLY A 445 12.95 17.39 -20.46
C GLY A 445 13.64 17.58 -19.11
N ARG A 446 14.00 18.83 -18.81
CA ARG A 446 14.73 19.21 -17.60
C ARG A 446 13.76 19.70 -16.53
N THR A 447 13.76 19.02 -15.39
CA THR A 447 13.03 19.40 -14.18
C THR A 447 14.03 19.93 -13.15
N GLU A 448 13.87 21.17 -12.69
CA GLU A 448 14.79 21.85 -11.77
C GLU A 448 14.17 21.96 -10.37
N ALA A 449 14.97 21.74 -9.32
CA ALA A 449 14.56 21.99 -7.94
C ALA A 449 14.79 23.46 -7.60
N VAL A 450 13.72 24.17 -7.26
CA VAL A 450 13.76 25.56 -6.82
C VAL A 450 13.56 25.62 -5.31
N ILE A 451 14.63 25.88 -4.57
CA ILE A 451 14.59 26.05 -3.12
C ILE A 451 13.86 27.35 -2.76
N ARG A 452 12.83 27.26 -1.93
CA ARG A 452 12.07 28.40 -1.40
C ARG A 452 12.59 28.82 -0.04
N ASN A 453 12.90 27.86 0.82
CA ASN A 453 13.33 28.10 2.19
C ASN A 453 14.21 26.95 2.69
N ILE A 454 15.15 27.27 3.60
CA ILE A 454 15.94 26.29 4.33
C ILE A 454 15.93 26.67 5.82
N THR A 455 15.54 25.71 6.66
CA THR A 455 15.63 25.80 8.12
C THR A 455 16.68 24.82 8.62
N ILE A 456 17.60 25.29 9.46
CA ILE A 456 18.68 24.48 10.05
C ILE A 456 18.54 24.52 11.57
N GLU A 457 18.20 23.38 12.17
CA GLU A 457 18.17 23.18 13.61
C GLU A 457 19.56 22.76 14.09
N GLY A 458 20.13 23.51 15.03
CA GLY A 458 21.49 23.24 15.55
C GLY A 458 21.61 21.88 16.22
N ALA A 459 22.83 21.34 16.25
CA ALA A 459 23.11 20.09 16.94
C ALA A 459 22.68 20.18 18.42
N SER A 460 21.96 19.16 18.90
CA SER A 460 21.67 19.01 20.33
C SER A 460 23.00 18.86 21.07
N GLN A 461 23.25 19.75 22.04
CA GLN A 461 24.48 19.75 22.85
C GLN A 461 24.58 18.52 23.75
#